data_AF-A0A7Y5X0N5-F1
#
_entry.id   AF-A0A7Y5X0N5-F1
#
_cell.length_a   1.000
_cell.length_b   1.000
_cell.length_c   1.000
_cell.angle_alpha   90.00
_cell.angle_beta   90.00
_cell.angle_gamma   90.00
#
_symmetry.space_group_name_H-M   'P 1'
#
loop_
_entity.id
_entity.type
_entity.pdbx_description
1 polymer ?
#
loop_
_entity_poly.entity_id
_entity_poly.type
_entity_poly.pdbx_seq_one_letter_code
_entity_poly.pdbx_strand_id
1 'polypeptide(L)'
;MPTLVIDGVAHTLQHPSEAGMLLGLTVPPALRDARQTAWDLDAIVEAWLELAERTPWAVLTAPGVVLRRTPLALTVDALVGVAALTGALWTGWFHWPGNPATGETGDASIGPYEASVVAAIADRGDLLAFGRRVAAAWHDALAEHDEALVADPAQPVRTPRGRLAVVELLEAQRLHAAGHYRQATASLAAAGAPVPEFDLATLHGLVLPETLV
;
A
#
# COMPACT_ATOMS: atom_id res chain seq x y z
N MET A 1 -8.49 -4.00 -7.87
CA MET A 1 -8.08 -2.64 -8.27
C MET A 1 -7.79 -1.95 -6.97
N PRO A 2 -6.63 -1.31 -6.80
CA PRO A 2 -6.31 -0.63 -5.56
C PRO A 2 -7.46 0.31 -5.27
N THR A 3 -8.01 0.24 -4.07
CA THR A 3 -9.28 0.91 -3.76
C THR A 3 -9.10 1.74 -2.53
N LEU A 4 -9.20 3.07 -2.60
CA LEU A 4 -9.29 3.89 -1.39
C LEU A 4 -10.74 4.02 -0.96
N VAL A 5 -11.05 3.78 0.31
CA VAL A 5 -12.40 4.08 0.83
C VAL A 5 -12.39 5.45 1.49
N ILE A 6 -13.26 6.35 1.05
CA ILE A 6 -13.40 7.73 1.55
C ILE A 6 -14.88 7.93 1.87
N ASP A 7 -15.21 8.41 3.08
CA ASP A 7 -16.60 8.62 3.52
C ASP A 7 -17.48 7.35 3.34
N GLY A 8 -16.90 6.17 3.59
CA GLY A 8 -17.58 4.88 3.42
C GLY A 8 -17.80 4.43 1.97
N VAL A 9 -17.32 5.20 0.97
CA VAL A 9 -17.42 4.89 -0.46
C VAL A 9 -16.11 4.35 -0.98
N ALA A 10 -16.14 3.15 -1.56
CA ALA A 10 -14.99 2.55 -2.23
C ALA A 10 -14.70 3.24 -3.57
N HIS A 11 -13.54 3.88 -3.68
CA HIS A 11 -13.03 4.51 -4.90
C HIS A 11 -11.94 3.66 -5.52
N THR A 12 -12.22 3.15 -6.72
CA THR A 12 -11.27 2.39 -7.51
C THR A 12 -10.20 3.32 -8.09
N LEU A 13 -8.94 3.11 -7.71
CA LEU A 13 -7.78 3.82 -8.28
C LEU A 13 -7.44 3.22 -9.64
N GLN A 14 -7.71 4.01 -10.67
CA GLN A 14 -7.38 3.77 -12.06
C GLN A 14 -5.96 4.22 -12.40
N HIS A 15 -5.40 5.18 -11.67
CA HIS A 15 -4.01 5.64 -11.80
C HIS A 15 -3.43 6.02 -10.43
N PRO A 16 -2.11 5.84 -10.16
CA PRO A 16 -1.56 6.12 -8.82
C PRO A 16 -1.82 7.57 -8.37
N SER A 17 -1.74 8.54 -9.29
CA SER A 17 -2.00 9.95 -8.99
C SER A 17 -3.40 10.25 -8.47
N GLU A 18 -4.37 9.36 -8.72
CA GLU A 18 -5.74 9.54 -8.23
C GLU A 18 -5.84 9.39 -6.71
N ALA A 19 -4.88 8.72 -6.05
CA ALA A 19 -4.84 8.66 -4.60
C ALA A 19 -4.75 10.06 -3.98
N GLY A 20 -3.81 10.89 -4.47
CA GLY A 20 -3.69 12.28 -4.00
C GLY A 20 -4.92 13.14 -4.32
N MET A 21 -5.49 12.97 -5.52
CA MET A 21 -6.69 13.71 -5.94
C MET A 21 -7.92 13.38 -5.10
N LEU A 22 -8.17 12.09 -4.86
CA LEU A 22 -9.33 11.63 -4.10
C LEU A 22 -9.25 12.04 -2.63
N LEU A 23 -8.03 12.11 -2.08
CA LEU A 23 -7.78 12.59 -0.73
C LEU A 23 -7.77 14.13 -0.63
N GLY A 24 -8.03 14.85 -1.72
CA GLY A 24 -8.03 16.33 -1.74
C GLY A 24 -6.66 16.94 -1.43
N LEU A 25 -5.58 16.17 -1.58
CA LEU A 25 -4.24 16.59 -1.22
C LEU A 25 -3.69 17.47 -2.34
N THR A 26 -3.40 18.74 -2.02
CA THR A 26 -2.50 19.56 -2.83
C THR A 26 -1.11 18.99 -2.63
N VAL A 27 -0.76 18.04 -3.50
CA VAL A 27 0.58 17.53 -3.81
C VAL A 27 1.66 18.55 -3.38
N PRO A 28 2.20 18.47 -2.14
CA PRO A 28 2.97 19.56 -1.55
C PRO A 28 4.48 19.42 -1.87
N PRO A 29 5.31 20.44 -1.59
CA PRO A 29 6.77 20.37 -1.81
C PRO A 29 7.49 19.23 -1.09
N ALA A 30 6.87 18.59 -0.08
CA ALA A 30 7.35 17.35 0.55
C ALA A 30 7.46 16.18 -0.45
N LEU A 31 6.76 16.24 -1.57
CA LEU A 31 6.94 15.35 -2.73
C LEU A 31 8.24 15.57 -3.49
N ARG A 32 9.21 16.27 -2.91
CA ARG A 32 10.56 16.38 -3.44
C ARG A 32 11.53 15.46 -2.72
N ASP A 33 11.17 14.92 -1.55
CA ASP A 33 12.02 13.99 -0.80
C ASP A 33 11.60 12.54 -1.06
N ALA A 34 11.90 12.05 -2.27
CA ALA A 34 11.56 10.69 -2.67
C ALA A 34 12.19 9.64 -1.74
N ARG A 35 13.38 9.93 -1.21
CA ARG A 35 14.07 9.06 -0.25
C ARG A 35 13.26 8.95 1.04
N GLN A 36 12.90 10.07 1.66
CA GLN A 36 12.13 10.05 2.91
C GLN A 36 10.75 9.40 2.70
N THR A 37 10.05 9.70 1.59
CA THR A 37 8.77 9.04 1.26
C THR A 37 8.92 7.53 1.14
N ALA A 38 10.03 7.04 0.55
CA ALA A 38 10.26 5.62 0.39
C ALA A 38 10.56 4.90 1.72
N TRP A 39 11.35 5.53 2.60
CA TRP A 39 11.61 5.01 3.96
C TRP A 39 10.37 5.12 4.88
N ASP A 40 9.52 6.13 4.72
CA ASP A 40 8.24 6.19 5.42
C ASP A 40 7.32 5.04 5.00
N LEU A 41 7.33 4.67 3.71
CA LEU A 41 6.61 3.50 3.22
C LEU A 41 7.16 2.19 3.79
N ASP A 42 8.48 2.08 3.96
CA ASP A 42 9.11 0.95 4.66
C ASP A 42 8.59 0.82 6.11
N ALA A 43 8.54 1.93 6.84
CA ALA A 43 7.97 1.96 8.20
C ALA A 43 6.48 1.53 8.23
N ILE A 44 5.69 1.91 7.22
CA ILE A 44 4.29 1.47 7.09
C ILE A 44 4.22 -0.05 6.81
N VAL A 45 5.11 -0.59 5.99
CA VAL A 45 5.18 -2.04 5.71
C VAL A 45 5.49 -2.82 6.99
N GLU A 46 6.46 -2.37 7.79
CA GLU A 46 6.76 -2.99 9.09
C GLU A 46 5.57 -2.91 10.05
N ALA A 47 4.86 -1.77 10.10
CA ALA A 47 3.66 -1.63 10.90
C ALA A 47 2.54 -2.61 10.47
N TRP A 48 2.41 -2.90 9.17
CA TRP A 48 1.51 -3.94 8.66
C TRP A 48 1.90 -5.35 9.10
N LEU A 49 3.20 -5.66 9.11
CA LEU A 49 3.69 -6.96 9.58
C LEU A 49 3.43 -7.13 11.07
N GLU A 50 3.68 -6.10 11.87
CA GLU A 50 3.39 -6.09 13.29
C GLU A 50 1.88 -6.28 13.55
N LEU A 51 1.03 -5.59 12.79
CA LEU A 51 -0.43 -5.76 12.86
C LEU A 51 -0.82 -7.23 12.58
N ALA A 52 -0.30 -7.82 11.50
CA ALA A 52 -0.57 -9.21 11.14
C ALA A 52 -0.10 -10.20 12.24
N GLU A 53 1.02 -9.91 12.89
CA GLU A 53 1.58 -10.73 13.96
C GLU A 53 0.74 -10.65 15.25
N ARG A 54 0.39 -9.45 15.69
CA ARG A 54 -0.23 -9.19 16.99
C ARG A 54 -1.74 -9.39 16.99
N THR A 55 -2.42 -9.23 15.85
CA THR A 55 -3.88 -9.34 15.80
C THR A 55 -4.32 -10.81 15.80
N PRO A 56 -5.36 -11.19 16.58
CA PRO A 56 -5.93 -12.53 16.52
C PRO A 56 -6.43 -12.88 15.10
N TRP A 57 -6.10 -14.08 14.63
CA TRP A 57 -6.43 -14.52 13.26
C TRP A 57 -7.93 -14.42 12.93
N ALA A 58 -8.79 -14.76 13.87
CA ALA A 58 -10.24 -14.65 13.72
C ALA A 58 -10.71 -13.21 13.47
N VAL A 59 -10.00 -12.21 13.99
CA VAL A 59 -10.32 -10.80 13.77
C VAL A 59 -9.77 -10.32 12.42
N LEU A 60 -8.57 -10.77 12.02
CA LEU A 60 -8.00 -10.45 10.71
C LEU A 60 -8.86 -10.94 9.54
N THR A 61 -9.57 -12.05 9.74
CA THR A 61 -10.40 -12.71 8.72
C THR A 61 -11.89 -12.37 8.82
N ALA A 62 -12.32 -11.72 9.91
CA ALA A 62 -13.69 -11.25 10.03
C ALA A 62 -13.91 -9.99 9.15
N PRO A 63 -15.07 -9.85 8.50
CA PRO A 63 -15.42 -8.61 7.80
C PRO A 63 -15.33 -7.42 8.76
N GLY A 64 -14.59 -6.38 8.36
CA GLY A 64 -14.48 -5.16 9.12
C GLY A 64 -15.85 -4.46 9.24
N VAL A 65 -16.11 -3.88 10.41
CA VAL A 65 -17.40 -3.25 10.74
C VAL A 65 -17.69 -2.05 9.82
N VAL A 66 -16.65 -1.34 9.39
CA VAL A 66 -16.74 -0.08 8.65
C VAL A 66 -16.83 -0.33 7.13
N LEU A 67 -16.06 -1.27 6.57
CA LEU A 67 -15.81 -1.32 5.12
C LEU A 67 -16.18 -2.63 4.43
N ARG A 68 -16.73 -3.61 5.15
CA ARG A 68 -17.03 -4.97 4.64
C ARG A 68 -15.83 -5.74 4.06
N ARG A 69 -14.63 -5.15 4.02
CA ARG A 69 -13.36 -5.83 3.74
C ARG A 69 -12.75 -6.32 5.04
N THR A 70 -12.07 -7.46 4.98
CA THR A 70 -11.34 -7.99 6.14
C THR A 70 -10.02 -7.23 6.30
N PRO A 71 -9.49 -7.07 7.52
CA PRO A 71 -8.13 -6.55 7.72
C PRO A 71 -7.08 -7.31 6.89
N LEU A 72 -7.21 -8.64 6.76
CA LEU A 72 -6.41 -9.47 5.85
C LEU A 72 -6.42 -8.93 4.42
N ALA A 73 -7.59 -8.63 3.86
CA ALA A 73 -7.71 -8.14 2.49
C ALA A 73 -7.11 -6.74 2.32
N LEU A 74 -7.14 -5.89 3.36
CA LEU A 74 -6.49 -4.57 3.34
C LEU A 74 -4.96 -4.71 3.41
N THR A 75 -4.44 -5.63 4.23
CA THR A 75 -3.00 -5.94 4.28
C THR A 75 -2.49 -6.43 2.92
N VAL A 76 -3.21 -7.36 2.28
CA VAL A 76 -2.82 -7.87 0.95
C VAL A 76 -2.82 -6.77 -0.10
N ASP A 77 -3.87 -5.94 -0.16
CA ASP A 77 -3.99 -4.82 -1.11
C ASP A 77 -2.81 -3.84 -0.98
N ALA A 78 -2.52 -3.39 0.24
CA ALA A 78 -1.40 -2.50 0.50
C ALA A 78 -0.06 -3.12 0.06
N LEU A 79 0.22 -4.37 0.46
CA LEU A 79 1.49 -5.04 0.17
C LEU A 79 1.65 -5.42 -1.31
N VAL A 80 0.57 -5.71 -2.04
CA VAL A 80 0.62 -5.91 -3.50
C VAL A 80 1.04 -4.60 -4.21
N GLY A 81 0.56 -3.45 -3.75
CA GLY A 81 1.00 -2.14 -4.24
C GLY A 81 2.49 -1.91 -4.01
N VAL A 82 3.01 -2.23 -2.83
CA VAL A 82 4.44 -2.13 -2.50
C VAL A 82 5.28 -3.11 -3.33
N ALA A 83 4.82 -4.34 -3.52
CA ALA A 83 5.50 -5.30 -4.38
C ALA A 83 5.65 -4.77 -5.81
N ALA A 84 4.63 -4.10 -6.36
CA ALA A 84 4.70 -3.49 -7.69
C ALA A 84 5.72 -2.34 -7.76
N LEU A 85 5.95 -1.59 -6.68
CA LEU A 85 6.97 -0.54 -6.62
C LEU A 85 8.38 -1.09 -6.76
N THR A 86 8.67 -2.23 -6.14
CA THR A 86 10.01 -2.85 -6.25
C THR A 86 10.39 -3.03 -7.72
N GLY A 87 9.52 -3.64 -8.53
CA GLY A 87 9.75 -3.81 -9.96
C GLY A 87 9.88 -2.50 -10.73
N ALA A 88 9.16 -1.46 -10.31
CA ALA A 88 9.23 -0.15 -10.96
C ALA A 88 10.58 0.55 -10.77
N LEU A 89 11.20 0.43 -9.59
CA LEU A 89 12.54 1.00 -9.33
C LEU A 89 13.60 0.37 -10.24
N TRP A 90 13.53 -0.95 -10.45
CA TRP A 90 14.47 -1.68 -11.31
C TRP A 90 14.26 -1.46 -12.80
N THR A 91 13.01 -1.30 -13.24
CA THR A 91 12.66 -1.35 -14.68
C THR A 91 12.23 -0.02 -15.26
N GLY A 92 11.95 1.00 -14.44
CA GLY A 92 11.31 2.24 -14.86
C GLY A 92 9.88 2.05 -15.39
N TRP A 93 9.27 0.88 -15.13
CA TRP A 93 7.92 0.53 -15.54
C TRP A 93 7.11 0.08 -14.33
N PHE A 94 6.10 0.86 -13.98
CA PHE A 94 5.12 0.49 -12.98
C PHE A 94 3.86 -0.04 -13.65
N HIS A 95 3.50 -1.26 -13.30
CA HIS A 95 2.18 -1.82 -13.58
C HIS A 95 1.74 -2.61 -12.36
N TRP A 96 0.45 -2.54 -12.03
CA TRP A 96 -0.09 -3.45 -11.05
C TRP A 96 -0.02 -4.88 -11.59
N PRO A 97 0.41 -5.85 -10.77
CA PRO A 97 0.62 -7.21 -11.22
C PRO A 97 -0.69 -7.79 -11.76
N GLY A 98 -0.58 -8.38 -12.95
CA GLY A 98 -1.60 -9.30 -13.43
C GLY A 98 -1.68 -10.55 -12.56
N ASN A 99 -2.70 -11.37 -12.76
CA ASN A 99 -2.75 -12.68 -12.11
C ASN A 99 -1.86 -13.68 -12.88
N PRO A 100 -0.67 -14.06 -12.36
CA PRO A 100 0.25 -14.93 -13.07
C PRO A 100 -0.29 -16.36 -13.24
N ALA A 101 -1.23 -16.79 -12.40
CA ALA A 101 -1.84 -18.11 -12.50
C ALA A 101 -2.84 -18.20 -13.67
N THR A 102 -3.47 -17.09 -14.04
CA THR A 102 -4.45 -17.02 -15.15
C THR A 102 -3.86 -16.38 -16.41
N GLY A 103 -2.73 -15.67 -16.30
CA GLY A 103 -2.12 -14.90 -17.37
C GLY A 103 -2.83 -13.57 -17.67
N GLU A 104 -3.83 -13.20 -16.86
CA GLU A 104 -4.52 -11.91 -16.98
C GLU A 104 -3.56 -10.78 -16.58
N THR A 105 -3.60 -9.66 -17.31
CA THR A 105 -2.71 -8.51 -17.08
C THR A 105 -3.47 -7.19 -17.09
N GLY A 106 -2.83 -6.15 -16.53
CA GLY A 106 -3.36 -4.79 -16.50
C GLY A 106 -4.28 -4.50 -15.31
N ASP A 107 -4.64 -3.23 -15.12
CA ASP A 107 -5.31 -2.74 -13.91
C ASP A 107 -6.62 -3.46 -13.58
N ALA A 108 -7.37 -3.95 -14.57
CA ALA A 108 -8.61 -4.69 -14.33
C ALA A 108 -8.37 -6.07 -13.65
N SER A 109 -7.19 -6.65 -13.82
CA SER A 109 -6.82 -7.98 -13.32
C SER A 109 -6.29 -7.98 -11.89
N ILE A 110 -6.00 -6.81 -11.32
CA ILE A 110 -5.42 -6.71 -9.98
C ILE A 110 -6.42 -7.11 -8.88
N GLY A 111 -7.71 -6.85 -9.06
CA GLY A 111 -8.75 -7.30 -8.10
C GLY A 111 -8.84 -8.83 -8.03
N PRO A 112 -8.96 -9.53 -9.18
CA PRO A 112 -8.81 -10.98 -9.24
C PRO A 112 -7.48 -11.50 -8.65
N TYR A 113 -6.36 -10.80 -8.89
CA TYR A 113 -5.06 -11.18 -8.32
C TYR A 113 -5.04 -11.05 -6.79
N GLU A 114 -5.42 -9.90 -6.23
CA GLU A 114 -5.52 -9.67 -4.78
C GLU A 114 -6.41 -10.75 -4.13
N ALA A 115 -7.58 -11.02 -4.72
CA ALA A 115 -8.49 -12.06 -4.25
C ALA A 115 -7.84 -13.46 -4.29
N SER A 116 -7.04 -13.76 -5.31
CA SER A 116 -6.31 -15.03 -5.40
C SER A 116 -5.22 -15.15 -4.33
N VAL A 117 -4.54 -14.06 -3.99
CA VAL A 117 -3.55 -14.03 -2.90
C VAL A 117 -4.25 -14.24 -1.57
N VAL A 118 -5.36 -13.52 -1.29
CA VAL A 118 -6.17 -13.72 -0.07
C VAL A 118 -6.65 -15.16 0.04
N ALA A 119 -7.13 -15.77 -1.06
CA ALA A 119 -7.61 -17.14 -1.08
C ALA A 119 -6.51 -18.19 -0.81
N ALA A 120 -5.24 -17.85 -1.08
CA ALA A 120 -4.10 -18.72 -0.84
C ALA A 120 -3.55 -18.63 0.59
N ILE A 121 -3.94 -17.63 1.38
CA ILE A 121 -3.50 -17.45 2.77
C ILE A 121 -4.43 -18.26 3.68
N ALA A 122 -3.98 -19.41 4.16
CA ALA A 122 -4.76 -20.28 5.04
C ALA A 122 -4.66 -19.88 6.52
N ASP A 123 -3.52 -19.33 6.92
CA ASP A 123 -3.25 -18.92 8.29
C ASP A 123 -2.33 -17.69 8.40
N ARG A 124 -2.04 -17.30 9.65
CA ARG A 124 -1.13 -16.17 9.94
C ARG A 124 0.28 -16.39 9.38
N GLY A 125 0.77 -17.63 9.39
CA GLY A 125 2.09 -17.97 8.87
C GLY A 125 2.20 -17.65 7.38
N ASP A 126 1.18 -17.98 6.60
CA ASP A 126 1.11 -17.65 5.17
C ASP A 126 1.10 -16.13 4.93
N LEU A 127 0.30 -15.38 5.71
CA LEU A 127 0.24 -13.92 5.62
C LEU A 127 1.60 -13.29 5.92
N LEU A 128 2.26 -13.71 7.00
CA LEU A 128 3.58 -13.21 7.38
C LEU A 128 4.65 -13.62 6.37
N ALA A 129 4.59 -14.83 5.81
CA ALA A 129 5.52 -15.27 4.77
C ALA A 129 5.38 -14.45 3.48
N PHE A 130 4.14 -14.14 3.08
CA PHE A 130 3.86 -13.22 1.98
C PHE A 130 4.42 -11.82 2.27
N GLY A 131 4.05 -11.23 3.40
CA GLY A 131 4.44 -9.87 3.74
C GLY A 131 5.94 -9.68 3.93
N ARG A 132 6.63 -10.61 4.62
CA ARG A 132 8.08 -10.56 4.79
C ARG A 132 8.85 -10.68 3.48
N ARG A 133 8.31 -11.41 2.49
CA ARG A 133 8.91 -11.47 1.15
C ARG A 133 8.81 -10.11 0.45
N VAL A 134 7.66 -9.44 0.55
CA VAL A 134 7.47 -8.10 0.01
C VAL A 134 8.39 -7.10 0.71
N ALA A 135 8.44 -7.13 2.05
CA ALA A 135 9.28 -6.25 2.85
C ALA A 135 10.78 -6.43 2.52
N ALA A 136 11.26 -7.66 2.43
CA ALA A 136 12.66 -7.93 2.05
C ALA A 136 12.99 -7.39 0.66
N ALA A 137 12.14 -7.65 -0.34
CA ALA A 137 12.34 -7.14 -1.69
C ALA A 137 12.28 -5.59 -1.77
N TRP A 138 11.43 -4.98 -0.95
CA TRP A 138 11.36 -3.53 -0.80
C TRP A 138 12.62 -2.96 -0.18
N HIS A 139 13.07 -3.52 0.94
CA HIS A 139 14.28 -3.11 1.63
C HIS A 139 15.54 -3.25 0.74
N ASP A 140 15.66 -4.36 0.01
CA ASP A 140 16.74 -4.58 -0.95
C ASP A 140 16.71 -3.52 -2.07
N ALA A 141 15.52 -3.19 -2.58
CA ALA A 141 15.37 -2.16 -3.60
C ALA A 141 15.72 -0.76 -3.05
N LEU A 142 15.35 -0.44 -1.81
CA LEU A 142 15.74 0.81 -1.16
C LEU A 142 17.25 0.90 -0.99
N ALA A 143 17.91 -0.14 -0.51
CA ALA A 143 19.36 -0.15 -0.33
C ALA A 143 20.12 0.11 -1.64
N GLU A 144 19.65 -0.43 -2.76
CA GLU A 144 20.27 -0.22 -4.08
C GLU A 144 19.95 1.18 -4.65
N HIS A 145 18.72 1.66 -4.50
CA HIS A 145 18.25 2.87 -5.18
C HIS A 145 18.26 4.14 -4.30
N ASP A 146 18.69 4.06 -3.04
CA ASP A 146 18.67 5.18 -2.07
C ASP A 146 19.31 6.46 -2.62
N GLU A 147 20.50 6.36 -3.22
CA GLU A 147 21.19 7.51 -3.82
C GLU A 147 20.46 8.06 -5.05
N ALA A 148 19.87 7.19 -5.87
CA ALA A 148 19.13 7.58 -7.06
C ALA A 148 17.86 8.36 -6.73
N LEU A 149 17.18 7.99 -5.63
CA LEU A 149 16.00 8.70 -5.12
C LEU A 149 16.33 10.14 -4.70
N VAL A 150 17.55 10.41 -4.26
CA VAL A 150 18.03 11.76 -3.93
C VAL A 150 18.46 12.51 -5.20
N ALA A 151 19.16 11.83 -6.09
CA ALA A 151 19.76 12.45 -7.27
C ALA A 151 18.73 12.88 -8.33
N ASP A 152 17.70 12.06 -8.57
CA ASP A 152 16.65 12.34 -9.56
C ASP A 152 15.25 11.87 -9.09
N PRO A 153 14.64 12.56 -8.10
CA PRO A 153 13.28 12.23 -7.64
C PRO A 153 12.20 12.44 -8.72
N ALA A 154 12.53 13.17 -9.80
CA ALA A 154 11.64 13.42 -10.92
C ALA A 154 11.78 12.37 -12.05
N GLN A 155 12.62 11.35 -11.85
CA GLN A 155 12.85 10.31 -12.84
C GLN A 155 11.50 9.73 -13.33
N PRO A 156 11.23 9.73 -14.65
CA PRO A 156 9.96 9.28 -15.15
C PRO A 156 9.84 7.75 -15.06
N VAL A 157 8.79 7.30 -14.37
CA VAL A 157 8.31 5.93 -14.38
C VAL A 157 7.13 5.84 -15.35
N ARG A 158 7.21 4.89 -16.28
CA ARG A 158 6.15 4.62 -17.24
C ARG A 158 5.03 3.82 -16.55
N THR A 159 3.77 4.12 -16.86
CA THR A 159 2.58 3.38 -16.41
C THR A 159 1.65 3.08 -17.60
N PRO A 160 0.66 2.17 -17.48
CA PRO A 160 -0.32 1.93 -18.54
C PRO A 160 -1.08 3.16 -19.02
N ARG A 161 -1.17 4.22 -18.20
CA ARG A 161 -1.98 5.42 -18.48
C ARG A 161 -1.18 6.70 -18.58
N GLY A 162 0.15 6.62 -18.57
CA GLY A 162 0.99 7.80 -18.71
C GLY A 162 2.38 7.63 -18.11
N ARG A 163 3.04 8.75 -17.84
CA ARG A 163 4.27 8.79 -17.06
C ARG A 163 3.98 9.52 -15.76
N LEU A 164 4.64 9.08 -14.71
CA LEU A 164 4.69 9.74 -13.40
C LEU A 164 6.14 9.93 -13.01
N ALA A 165 6.45 10.94 -12.21
CA ALA A 165 7.73 10.98 -11.52
C ALA A 165 7.77 9.85 -10.47
N VAL A 166 8.96 9.30 -10.20
CA VAL A 166 9.14 8.25 -9.18
C VAL A 166 8.62 8.72 -7.82
N VAL A 167 8.84 9.99 -7.46
CA VAL A 167 8.33 10.55 -6.20
C VAL A 167 6.81 10.63 -6.13
N GLU A 168 6.13 10.91 -7.25
CA GLU A 168 4.67 10.92 -7.32
C GLU A 168 4.10 9.52 -7.14
N LEU A 169 4.77 8.53 -7.74
CA LEU A 169 4.41 7.12 -7.61
C LEU A 169 4.61 6.62 -6.18
N LEU A 170 5.75 6.94 -5.55
CA LEU A 170 6.05 6.61 -4.16
C LEU A 170 5.01 7.22 -3.22
N GLU A 171 4.67 8.49 -3.41
CA GLU A 171 3.67 9.14 -2.59
C GLU A 171 2.30 8.47 -2.72
N ALA A 172 1.87 8.20 -3.96
CA ALA A 172 0.60 7.56 -4.21
C ALA A 172 0.47 6.23 -3.44
N GLN A 173 1.54 5.43 -3.42
CA GLN A 173 1.56 4.16 -2.69
C GLN A 173 1.70 4.35 -1.18
N ARG A 174 2.46 5.35 -0.71
CA ARG A 174 2.52 5.73 0.70
C ARG A 174 1.14 6.09 1.24
N LEU A 175 0.42 6.96 0.54
CA LEU A 175 -0.95 7.35 0.88
C LEU A 175 -1.91 6.17 0.85
N HIS A 176 -1.79 5.30 -0.16
CA HIS A 176 -2.60 4.09 -0.27
C HIS A 176 -2.39 3.14 0.91
N ALA A 177 -1.14 2.77 1.19
CA ALA A 177 -0.78 1.86 2.27
C ALA A 177 -1.14 2.43 3.65
N ALA A 178 -0.88 3.72 3.89
CA ALA A 178 -1.22 4.39 5.14
C ALA A 178 -2.73 4.55 5.34
N GLY A 179 -3.47 4.87 4.27
CA GLY A 179 -4.92 4.98 4.30
C GLY A 179 -5.58 3.65 4.72
N HIS A 180 -5.14 2.55 4.10
CA HIS A 180 -5.60 1.22 4.47
C HIS A 180 -5.15 0.78 5.87
N TYR A 181 -3.97 1.19 6.31
CA TYR A 181 -3.50 0.90 7.66
C TYR A 181 -4.42 1.54 8.70
N ARG A 182 -4.75 2.82 8.52
CA ARG A 182 -5.69 3.54 9.39
C ARG A 182 -7.08 2.88 9.41
N GLN A 183 -7.55 2.41 8.25
CA GLN A 183 -8.84 1.72 8.15
C GLN A 183 -8.84 0.38 8.89
N ALA A 184 -7.79 -0.43 8.70
CA ALA A 184 -7.64 -1.70 9.40
C ALA A 184 -7.59 -1.47 10.91
N THR A 185 -6.72 -0.58 11.38
CA THR A 185 -6.56 -0.28 12.81
C THR A 185 -7.83 0.29 13.44
N ALA A 186 -8.57 1.18 12.75
CA ALA A 186 -9.87 1.66 13.22
C ALA A 186 -10.90 0.52 13.34
N SER A 187 -10.95 -0.38 12.35
CA SER A 187 -11.84 -1.54 12.41
C SER A 187 -11.46 -2.52 13.53
N LEU A 188 -10.17 -2.70 13.79
CA LEU A 188 -9.67 -3.53 14.89
C LEU A 188 -10.02 -2.92 16.25
N ALA A 189 -9.80 -1.62 16.41
CA ALA A 189 -10.16 -0.87 17.62
C ALA A 189 -11.66 -0.95 17.90
N ALA A 190 -12.51 -0.78 16.87
CA ALA A 190 -13.96 -0.90 16.99
C ALA A 190 -14.41 -2.32 17.41
N ALA A 191 -13.63 -3.34 17.05
CA ALA A 191 -13.86 -4.73 17.48
C ALA A 191 -13.25 -5.06 18.86
N GLY A 192 -12.62 -4.10 19.55
CA GLY A 192 -11.93 -4.31 20.82
C GLY A 192 -10.64 -5.12 20.71
N ALA A 193 -10.09 -5.26 19.50
CA ALA A 193 -8.84 -5.98 19.26
C ALA A 193 -7.62 -5.06 19.52
N PRO A 194 -6.47 -5.64 19.90
CA PRO A 194 -5.24 -4.87 20.06
C PRO A 194 -4.80 -4.27 18.72
N VAL A 195 -4.39 -3.00 18.77
CA VAL A 195 -3.85 -2.23 17.65
C VAL A 195 -2.37 -1.91 17.97
N PRO A 196 -1.43 -2.10 17.03
CA PRO A 196 -0.04 -1.69 17.23
C PRO A 196 0.09 -0.19 17.51
N GLU A 197 1.10 0.20 18.28
CA GLU A 197 1.43 1.60 18.54
C GLU A 197 2.26 2.15 17.38
N PHE A 198 1.59 2.50 16.28
CA PHE A 198 2.22 3.19 15.15
C PHE A 198 1.41 4.45 14.80
N ASP A 199 2.00 5.62 15.05
CA ASP A 199 1.38 6.89 14.76
C ASP A 199 1.78 7.40 13.37
N LEU A 200 0.85 7.30 12.42
CA LEU A 200 1.04 7.81 11.05
C LEU A 200 1.36 9.31 11.00
N ALA A 201 0.97 10.09 12.02
CA ALA A 201 1.28 11.53 12.07
C ALA A 201 2.77 11.82 12.30
N THR A 202 3.56 10.81 12.67
CA THR A 202 5.02 10.93 12.79
C THR A 202 5.75 10.87 11.44
N LEU A 203 5.07 10.43 10.38
CA LEU A 203 5.65 10.28 9.04
C LEU A 203 5.76 11.63 8.31
N HIS A 204 6.81 11.78 7.51
CA HIS A 204 7.23 13.07 6.97
C HIS A 204 6.18 13.68 6.04
N GLY A 205 5.54 14.77 6.50
CA GLY A 205 4.56 15.50 5.69
C GLY A 205 3.34 14.67 5.30
N LEU A 206 3.12 13.51 5.92
CA LEU A 206 1.96 12.67 5.66
C LEU A 206 0.73 13.32 6.29
N VAL A 207 -0.23 13.69 5.45
CA VAL A 207 -1.53 14.20 5.88
C VAL A 207 -2.60 13.32 5.25
N LEU A 208 -3.33 12.59 6.08
CA LEU A 208 -4.45 11.77 5.63
C LEU A 208 -5.78 12.42 6.04
N PRO A 209 -6.77 12.53 5.13
CA PRO A 209 -8.07 13.14 5.43
C PRO A 209 -8.76 12.52 6.64
N GLU A 210 -9.45 13.27 7.48
CA GLU A 210 -10.19 12.70 8.62
C GLU A 210 -11.26 11.66 8.18
N THR A 211 -11.72 11.77 6.93
CA THR A 211 -12.81 11.00 6.32
C THR A 211 -12.47 9.56 5.88
N LEU A 212 -11.25 9.06 6.10
CA LEU A 212 -10.93 7.66 5.74
C LEU A 212 -11.44 6.63 6.76
N VAL A 213 -12.07 7.04 7.87
CA VAL A 213 -12.58 6.18 8.94
C VAL A 213 -14.10 6.20 8.97
#